data_AF-A0A3D3JZV3-F1
#
_entry.id   AF-A0A3D3JZV3-F1
#
_cell.length_a   1.000
_cell.length_b   1.000
_cell.length_c   1.000
_cell.angle_alpha   90.00
_cell.angle_beta   90.00
_cell.angle_gamma   90.00
#
_symmetry.space_group_name_H-M   'P 1'
#
loop_
_entity.id
_entity.type
_entity.pdbx_description
1 polymer ?
#
loop_
_entity_poly.entity_id
_entity_poly.type
_entity_poly.pdbx_seq_one_letter_code
_entity_poly.pdbx_strand_id
1 'polypeptide(L)' 'MIIESTQNDKIKYLTRLITDNRFRKKSGVFVVEGKQENERAIQFGFELVESFICESIFNEDFPKGKI' A
#
# COMPACT_ATOMS: atom_id res chain seq x y z
N MET A 1 13.90 2.01 0.68
CA MET A 1 14.57 0.96 -0.13
C MET A 1 13.89 0.92 -1.48
N ILE A 2 14.63 0.94 -2.59
CA ILE A 2 14.04 0.85 -3.94
C ILE A 2 13.74 -0.61 -4.26
N ILE A 3 12.52 -0.90 -4.72
CA ILE A 3 12.10 -2.23 -5.17
C ILE A 3 11.91 -2.20 -6.68
N GLU A 4 12.76 -2.91 -7.41
CA GLU A 4 12.75 -2.92 -8.88
C GLU A 4 12.15 -4.21 -9.47
N SER A 5 12.01 -5.25 -8.64
CA SER A 5 11.56 -6.57 -9.07
C SER A 5 10.14 -6.88 -8.60
N THR A 6 9.29 -7.29 -9.54
CA THR A 6 7.95 -7.84 -9.24
C THR A 6 7.99 -9.18 -8.51
N GLN A 7 9.15 -9.85 -8.50
CA GLN A 7 9.37 -11.09 -7.76
C GLN A 7 9.72 -10.88 -6.28
N ASN A 8 9.91 -9.63 -5.86
CA ASN A 8 10.13 -9.28 -4.46
C ASN A 8 8.95 -9.73 -3.59
N ASP A 9 9.24 -10.24 -2.40
CA ASP A 9 8.21 -10.81 -1.51
C ASP A 9 7.16 -9.79 -1.07
N LYS A 10 7.54 -8.51 -0.89
CA LYS A 10 6.57 -7.44 -0.59
C LYS A 10 5.61 -7.21 -1.76
N ILE A 11 6.12 -7.22 -2.98
CA ILE A 11 5.29 -7.03 -4.19
C ILE A 11 4.35 -8.23 -4.38
N LYS A 12 4.85 -9.46 -4.24
CA LYS A 12 4.02 -10.67 -4.26
C LYS A 12 2.91 -10.63 -3.20
N TYR A 13 3.23 -10.16 -1.99
CA TYR A 13 2.27 -9.99 -0.91
C TYR A 13 1.16 -8.99 -1.28
N LEU A 14 1.52 -7.81 -1.79
CA LEU A 14 0.56 -6.81 -2.28
C LEU A 14 -0.32 -7.35 -3.40
N THR A 15 0.26 -7.99 -4.41
CA THR A 15 -0.49 -8.61 -5.51
C THR A 15 -1.50 -9.62 -4.99
N ARG A 16 -1.12 -10.42 -3.98
CA ARG A 16 -2.03 -11.38 -3.36
C ARG A 16 -3.13 -10.72 -2.53
N LEU A 17 -2.84 -9.64 -1.80
CA LEU A 17 -3.88 -8.85 -1.11
C LEU A 17 -4.94 -8.32 -2.09
N ILE A 18 -4.53 -7.89 -3.28
CA ILE A 18 -5.43 -7.37 -4.31
C ILE A 18 -6.28 -8.51 -4.90
N THR A 19 -5.62 -9.60 -5.32
CA THR A 19 -6.23 -10.65 -6.14
C THR A 19 -6.96 -11.75 -5.35
N ASP A 20 -6.57 -12.04 -4.12
CA ASP A 20 -7.12 -13.13 -3.30
C ASP A 20 -7.94 -12.58 -2.12
N ASN A 21 -9.26 -12.63 -2.24
CA ASN A 21 -10.19 -12.17 -1.20
C ASN A 21 -10.09 -12.98 0.11
N ARG A 22 -9.82 -14.29 0.05
CA ARG A 22 -9.69 -15.11 1.26
C ARG A 22 -8.41 -14.72 2.01
N PHE A 23 -7.32 -14.53 1.26
CA PHE A 23 -6.07 -14.02 1.82
C PHE A 23 -6.25 -12.64 2.44
N ARG A 24 -6.84 -11.68 1.71
CA ARG A 24 -7.11 -10.32 2.21
C ARG A 24 -7.91 -10.32 3.52
N LYS A 25 -9.00 -11.09 3.58
CA LYS A 25 -9.81 -11.24 4.80
C LYS A 25 -9.02 -11.85 5.96
N LYS A 26 -8.19 -12.86 5.69
CA LYS A 26 -7.35 -13.50 6.70
C LYS A 26 -6.24 -12.56 7.20
N SER A 27 -5.65 -11.77 6.32
CA SER A 27 -4.58 -10.81 6.66
C SER A 27 -5.06 -9.59 7.43
N GLY A 28 -6.37 -9.28 7.39
CA GLY A 28 -6.95 -8.17 8.14
C GLY A 28 -6.58 -6.78 7.60
N VAL A 29 -5.96 -6.73 6.41
CA VAL A 29 -5.52 -5.49 5.76
C VAL A 29 -5.93 -5.51 4.29
N PHE A 30 -6.00 -4.34 3.68
CA PHE A 30 -6.32 -4.17 2.26
C PHE A 30 -5.44 -3.07 1.65
N VAL A 31 -5.34 -3.09 0.33
CA VAL A 31 -4.57 -2.09 -0.43
C VAL A 31 -5.51 -0.94 -0.81
N VAL A 32 -5.02 0.28 -0.67
CA VAL A 32 -5.67 1.51 -1.15
C VAL A 32 -4.73 2.19 -2.13
N GLU A 33 -5.23 2.52 -3.31
CA GLU A 33 -4.48 3.17 -4.37
C GLU A 33 -5.11 4.53 -4.69
N GLY A 34 -4.27 5.53 -4.96
CA GLY A 34 -4.71 6.89 -5.25
C GLY A 34 -4.58 7.82 -4.04
N LYS A 35 -4.15 9.05 -4.27
CA LYS A 35 -3.91 10.05 -3.20
C LYS A 35 -5.20 10.31 -2.41
N GLN A 36 -6.30 10.58 -3.12
CA GLN A 36 -7.59 10.92 -2.51
C GLN A 36 -8.16 9.74 -1.70
N GLU A 37 -8.05 8.52 -2.22
CA GLU A 37 -8.52 7.31 -1.56
C GLU A 37 -7.71 7.02 -0.29
N ASN A 38 -6.39 7.19 -0.33
CA ASN A 38 -5.51 7.05 0.83
C ASN A 38 -5.83 8.10 1.91
N GLU A 39 -6.01 9.36 1.53
CA GLU A 39 -6.44 10.43 2.46
C GLU A 39 -7.78 10.11 3.11
N ARG A 40 -8.76 9.63 2.32
CA ARG A 40 -10.07 9.21 2.85
C ARG A 40 -9.93 8.04 3.82
N ALA A 41 -9.13 7.02 3.51
CA ALA A 41 -8.93 5.89 4.40
C ALA A 41 -8.45 6.36 5.79
N ILE A 42 -7.47 7.27 5.82
CA ILE A 42 -6.99 7.87 7.07
C ILE A 42 -8.10 8.68 7.75
N GLN A 43 -8.84 9.51 7.00
CA GLN A 43 -9.94 10.32 7.53
C GLN A 43 -11.06 9.46 8.17
N PHE A 44 -11.35 8.28 7.62
CA PHE A 44 -12.33 7.34 8.14
C PHE A 44 -11.79 6.42 9.25
N GLY A 45 -10.57 6.67 9.73
CA GLY A 45 -10.00 5.99 10.90
C GLY A 45 -9.31 4.66 10.60
N PHE A 46 -8.96 4.38 9.34
CA PHE A 46 -8.09 3.25 9.03
C PHE A 46 -6.64 3.58 9.39
N GLU A 47 -5.93 2.61 9.97
CA GLU A 47 -4.52 2.74 10.31
C GLU A 47 -3.63 2.43 9.09
N LEU A 48 -2.71 3.35 8.78
CA LEU A 48 -1.71 3.13 7.72
C LEU A 48 -0.66 2.12 8.19
N VAL A 49 -0.60 0.96 7.52
CA VAL A 49 0.36 -0.11 7.87
C VAL A 49 1.70 0.08 7.17
N GLU A 50 1.69 0.29 5.85
CA GLU A 50 2.88 0.44 5.01
C GLU A 50 2.51 1.21 3.74
N SER A 51 3.42 2.05 3.24
CA SER A 51 3.22 2.83 2.02
C SER A 51 4.21 2.41 0.93
N PHE A 52 3.73 2.29 -0.31
CA PHE A 52 4.55 1.95 -1.48
C PHE A 52 4.48 3.11 -2.46
N ILE A 53 5.62 3.74 -2.71
CA ILE A 53 5.68 5.02 -3.41
C ILE A 53 6.55 4.87 -4.65
N CYS A 54 5.98 5.28 -5.78
CA CYS A 54 6.72 5.39 -7.03
C CYS A 54 7.23 6.83 -7.14
N GLU A 55 8.53 7.04 -6.90
CA GLU A 55 9.16 8.37 -6.86
C GLU A 55 9.02 9.13 -8.18
N SER A 56 8.91 8.44 -9.31
CA SER A 56 8.72 9.08 -10.62
C SER A 56 7.31 9.64 -10.85
N ILE A 57 6.34 9.28 -10.00
CA ILE A 57 4.93 9.67 -10.11
C ILE A 57 4.49 10.51 -8.91
N PHE A 58 5.10 10.29 -7.74
CA PHE A 58 4.74 10.96 -6.50
C PHE A 58 5.54 12.26 -6.31
N ASN A 59 4.90 13.40 -6.60
CA ASN A 59 5.53 14.72 -6.60
C ASN A 59 5.40 15.48 -5.27
N GLU A 60 5.15 14.78 -4.16
CA GLU A 60 4.91 15.36 -2.83
C GLU A 60 5.88 14.79 -1.78
N ASP A 61 5.92 15.44 -0.62
CA ASP A 61 6.68 14.93 0.52
C ASP A 61 6.16 13.56 0.96
N PHE A 62 7.07 12.65 1.28
CA PHE A 62 6.71 11.31 1.71
C PHE A 62 5.81 11.35 2.96
N PRO A 63 4.73 10.54 3.00
CA PRO A 63 3.84 10.49 4.15
C PRO A 63 4.60 10.11 5.42
N LYS A 64 4.26 10.77 6.54
CA LYS A 64 4.87 10.52 7.83
C LYS A 64 4.37 9.17 8.38
N GLY A 65 5.19 8.13 8.27
CA GLY A 65 4.88 6.76 8.70
C GLY A 65 6.05 5.80 8.40
N LYS A 66 5.87 4.49 8.60
CA LYS A 66 6.85 3.50 8.10
C LYS A 66 6.76 3.46 6.56
N ILE A 67 7.86 3.84 5.91
CA ILE A 67 8.13 3.69 4.48
C ILE A 67 9.00 2.46 4.26
#